data_AF-A0A975MBV5-F1
#
_entry.id   AF-A0A975MBV5-F1
#
_cell.length_a   1.000
_cell.length_b   1.000
_cell.length_c   1.000
_cell.angle_alpha   90.00
_cell.angle_beta   90.00
_cell.angle_gamma   90.00
#
_symmetry.space_group_name_H-M   'P 1'
#
loop_
_entity.id
_entity.type
_entity.pdbx_description
1 polymer ?
#
loop_
_entity_poly.entity_id
_entity_poly.type
_entity_poly.pdbx_seq_one_letter_code
_entity_poly.pdbx_strand_id
1 'polypeptide(L)'
;MPDFSPITYAIPAFVLLVLAEMVWARFRRPTAYEPRDTLTSLAIGLGSTVIGAITGIATLALFLWLYQFRLFDFGARWWLVWWAWPICFVADDFAYYWAHRLGHRVRWFWAAHVNHHSSQHYNLSTALRQSWTGFFALGFIFTMPLVLLGFHPAMIAICHGFNLIYQFWIHTEAIGRMPRWFEAVMNTPSHHRVHHATNPRYLDRNFAGVFIVWDKAFGSFEPERDDEPIRYGIVKQLGTFHFLWSVFHEWIGMGRDIARAPWRHKLSYLLREPGWSHDGSRETSDMIRARWARRSGQPRPLEDRPEPPRERRLS
;
A
#
# COMPACT_ATOMS: atom_id res chain seq x y z
N MET A 1 8.91 27.05 5.92
CA MET A 1 7.45 27.23 5.76
C MET A 1 6.75 26.15 6.57
N PRO A 2 6.31 26.44 7.80
CA PRO A 2 5.70 25.45 8.69
C PRO A 2 4.26 25.07 8.32
N ASP A 3 3.53 25.93 7.60
CA ASP A 3 2.07 25.81 7.42
C ASP A 3 1.65 25.28 6.04
N PHE A 4 2.60 24.75 5.25
CA PHE A 4 2.31 24.23 3.92
C PHE A 4 1.86 22.77 3.96
N SER A 5 0.66 22.49 3.47
CA SER A 5 0.12 21.14 3.28
C SER A 5 -0.22 20.92 1.80
N PRO A 6 0.58 20.15 1.03
CA PRO A 6 0.31 19.95 -0.39
C PRO A 6 -1.02 19.23 -0.61
N ILE A 7 -1.41 18.32 0.28
CA ILE A 7 -2.68 17.58 0.20
C ILE A 7 -3.86 18.54 0.26
N THR A 8 -3.84 19.51 1.18
CA THR A 8 -4.94 20.49 1.32
C THR A 8 -5.18 21.26 0.03
N TYR A 9 -4.11 21.65 -0.66
CA TYR A 9 -4.20 22.33 -1.96
C TYR A 9 -4.64 21.40 -3.10
N ALA A 10 -4.38 20.09 -2.99
CA ALA A 10 -4.78 19.10 -3.99
C ALA A 10 -6.26 18.69 -3.90
N ILE A 11 -6.94 18.92 -2.76
CA ILE A 11 -8.35 18.51 -2.54
C ILE A 11 -9.30 18.97 -3.67
N PRO A 12 -9.31 20.26 -4.10
CA PRO A 12 -10.17 20.68 -5.20
C PRO A 12 -9.90 19.91 -6.50
N ALA A 13 -8.62 19.64 -6.81
CA ALA A 13 -8.24 18.86 -7.97
C ALA A 13 -8.71 17.40 -7.87
N PHE A 14 -8.61 16.78 -6.69
CA PHE A 14 -9.12 15.43 -6.47
C PHE A 14 -10.63 15.34 -6.71
N VAL A 15 -11.41 16.30 -6.20
CA VAL A 15 -12.86 16.37 -6.43
C VAL A 15 -13.16 16.51 -7.91
N LEU A 16 -12.49 17.44 -8.60
CA LEU A 16 -12.69 17.66 -10.03
C LEU A 16 -12.32 16.42 -10.87
N LEU A 17 -11.23 15.73 -10.53
CA LEU A 17 -10.79 14.53 -11.25
C LEU A 17 -11.74 13.35 -11.02
N VAL A 18 -12.25 13.15 -9.80
CA VAL A 18 -13.29 12.13 -9.54
C VAL A 18 -14.55 12.43 -10.35
N LEU A 19 -15.02 13.68 -10.35
CA LEU A 19 -16.20 14.06 -11.14
C LEU A 19 -15.98 13.88 -12.65
N ALA A 20 -14.79 14.25 -13.14
CA ALA A 20 -14.42 14.06 -14.54
C ALA A 20 -14.37 12.56 -14.91
N GLU A 21 -13.81 11.71 -14.06
CA GLU A 21 -13.78 10.26 -14.27
C GLU A 21 -15.19 9.66 -14.19
N MET A 22 -16.06 10.12 -13.30
CA MET A 22 -17.47 9.71 -13.27
C MET A 22 -18.21 10.05 -14.56
N VAL A 23 -18.00 11.25 -15.11
CA VAL A 23 -18.58 11.66 -16.40
C VAL A 23 -18.03 10.77 -17.52
N TRP A 24 -16.72 10.55 -17.58
CA TRP A 24 -16.10 9.64 -18.55
C TRP A 24 -16.65 8.20 -18.44
N ALA A 25 -16.74 7.68 -17.21
CA ALA A 25 -17.20 6.32 -16.91
C ALA A 25 -18.66 6.14 -17.33
N ARG A 26 -19.52 7.14 -17.16
CA ARG A 26 -20.91 7.09 -17.62
C ARG A 26 -21.04 6.73 -19.10
N PHE A 27 -20.07 7.14 -19.94
CA PHE A 27 -20.10 6.87 -21.38
C PHE A 27 -19.22 5.68 -21.81
N ARG A 28 -18.16 5.35 -21.06
CA ARG A 28 -17.16 4.34 -21.47
C ARG A 28 -17.16 3.07 -20.62
N ARG A 29 -17.50 3.17 -19.34
CA ARG A 29 -17.52 2.06 -18.36
C ARG A 29 -18.62 2.30 -17.30
N PRO A 30 -19.91 2.16 -17.65
CA PRO A 30 -21.02 2.55 -16.79
C PRO A 30 -21.10 1.77 -15.47
N THR A 31 -20.39 0.65 -15.35
CA THR A 31 -20.28 -0.19 -14.14
C THR A 31 -19.04 0.09 -13.30
N ALA A 32 -18.18 1.03 -13.71
CA ALA A 32 -16.93 1.34 -12.99
C ALA A 32 -17.17 2.02 -11.63
N TYR A 33 -18.29 2.72 -11.47
CA TYR A 33 -18.70 3.33 -10.21
C TYR A 33 -19.94 2.64 -9.66
N GLU A 34 -19.83 2.15 -8.43
CA GLU A 34 -20.96 1.74 -7.60
C GLU A 34 -21.17 2.83 -6.53
N PRO A 35 -22.33 3.51 -6.49
CA PRO A 35 -22.58 4.60 -5.54
C PRO A 35 -22.33 4.23 -4.08
N ARG A 36 -22.71 3.00 -3.67
CA ARG A 36 -22.49 2.55 -2.29
C ARG A 36 -21.00 2.38 -2.00
N ASP A 37 -20.25 1.80 -2.93
CA ASP A 37 -18.80 1.64 -2.82
C ASP A 37 -18.07 2.99 -2.75
N THR A 38 -18.52 3.93 -3.58
CA THR A 38 -17.99 5.30 -3.62
C THR A 38 -18.22 6.02 -2.30
N LEU A 39 -19.43 5.91 -1.73
CA LEU A 39 -19.75 6.48 -0.43
C LEU A 39 -18.91 5.84 0.69
N THR A 40 -18.69 4.53 0.65
CA THR A 40 -17.78 3.83 1.56
C THR A 40 -16.36 4.39 1.44
N SER A 41 -15.85 4.58 0.22
CA SER A 41 -14.52 5.16 0.00
C SER A 41 -14.39 6.58 0.57
N LEU A 42 -15.40 7.43 0.35
CA LEU A 42 -15.45 8.79 0.90
C LEU A 42 -15.51 8.80 2.43
N ALA A 43 -16.33 7.93 3.02
CA ALA A 43 -16.46 7.81 4.48
C ALA A 43 -15.15 7.32 5.13
N ILE A 44 -14.48 6.33 4.52
CA ILE A 44 -13.17 5.86 4.96
C ILE A 44 -12.14 7.00 4.83
N GLY A 45 -12.12 7.72 3.71
CA GLY A 45 -11.19 8.84 3.50
C GLY A 45 -11.37 9.94 4.54
N LEU A 46 -12.60 10.38 4.78
CA LEU A 46 -12.91 11.39 5.80
C LEU A 46 -12.48 10.93 7.20
N GLY A 47 -12.81 9.68 7.57
CA GLY A 47 -12.38 9.14 8.87
C GLY A 47 -10.88 9.04 9.01
N SER A 48 -10.16 8.68 7.94
CA SER A 48 -8.70 8.65 7.92
C SER A 48 -8.10 10.05 8.11
N THR A 49 -8.68 11.10 7.50
CA THR A 49 -8.27 12.49 7.74
C THR A 49 -8.43 12.89 9.20
N VAL A 50 -9.58 12.58 9.82
CA VAL A 50 -9.85 12.91 11.22
C VAL A 50 -8.88 12.18 12.16
N ILE A 51 -8.71 10.87 11.97
CA ILE A 51 -7.80 10.07 12.80
C ILE A 51 -6.34 10.48 12.57
N GLY A 52 -5.97 10.79 11.33
CA GLY A 52 -4.65 11.30 10.95
C GLY A 52 -4.34 12.63 11.62
N ALA A 53 -5.30 13.55 11.74
CA ALA A 53 -5.10 14.80 12.46
C ALA A 53 -4.81 14.57 13.97
N ILE A 54 -5.54 13.64 14.60
CA ILE A 54 -5.36 13.29 16.02
C ILE A 54 -4.00 12.62 16.24
N THR A 55 -3.71 11.57 15.47
CA THR A 55 -2.49 10.76 15.61
C THR A 55 -1.25 11.49 15.09
N GLY A 56 -1.41 12.40 14.13
CA GLY A 56 -0.34 13.23 13.58
C GLY A 56 0.31 14.13 14.62
N ILE A 57 -0.42 14.61 15.63
CA ILE A 57 0.16 15.37 16.75
C ILE A 57 1.12 14.48 17.55
N ALA A 58 0.73 13.23 17.84
CA ALA A 58 1.57 12.28 18.55
C ALA A 58 2.81 11.88 17.72
N THR A 59 2.63 11.62 16.42
CA THR A 59 3.74 11.33 15.50
C THR A 59 4.69 12.53 15.40
N LEU A 60 4.18 13.76 15.29
CA LEU A 60 5.01 14.96 15.24
C LEU A 60 5.80 15.15 16.53
N ALA A 61 5.17 14.99 17.70
CA ALA A 61 5.86 15.08 18.98
C ALA A 61 6.98 14.04 19.10
N LEU A 62 6.70 12.79 18.72
CA LEU A 62 7.70 11.72 18.67
C LEU A 62 8.84 12.05 17.70
N PHE A 63 8.52 12.56 16.50
CA PHE A 63 9.52 12.88 15.50
C PHE A 63 10.39 14.08 15.90
N LEU A 64 9.81 15.11 16.53
CA LEU A 64 10.59 16.22 17.08
C LEU A 64 11.51 15.76 18.22
N TRP A 65 11.04 14.84 19.06
CA TRP A 65 11.87 14.19 20.07
C TRP A 65 12.99 13.35 19.42
N LEU A 66 12.71 12.56 18.39
CA LEU A 66 13.74 11.79 17.67
C LEU A 66 14.74 12.69 16.95
N TYR A 67 14.29 13.82 16.42
CA TYR A 67 15.10 14.77 15.64
C TYR A 67 16.24 15.40 16.45
N GLN A 68 16.15 15.40 17.79
CA GLN A 68 17.29 15.82 18.63
C GLN A 68 18.50 14.88 18.51
N PHE A 69 18.28 13.64 18.09
CA PHE A 69 19.31 12.61 17.88
C PHE A 69 19.74 12.49 16.41
N ARG A 70 19.43 13.48 15.58
CA ARG A 70 19.77 13.45 14.16
C ARG A 70 21.28 13.37 13.93
N LEU A 71 21.68 12.59 12.92
CA LEU A 71 23.06 12.39 12.50
C LEU A 71 23.60 13.59 11.72
N PHE A 72 22.75 14.23 10.90
CA PHE A 72 23.11 15.40 10.12
C PHE A 72 22.23 16.58 10.52
N ASP A 73 22.83 17.76 10.64
CA ASP A 73 22.09 18.99 10.93
C ASP A 73 22.05 19.89 9.69
N PHE A 74 20.85 20.06 9.13
CA PHE A 74 20.61 20.98 8.00
C PHE A 74 20.35 22.43 8.45
N GLY A 75 20.49 22.71 9.75
CA GLY A 75 20.39 24.03 10.35
C GLY A 75 18.95 24.52 10.54
N ALA A 76 18.82 25.66 11.22
CA ALA A 76 17.50 26.24 11.53
C ALA A 76 16.69 26.61 10.28
N ARG A 77 17.35 26.85 9.14
CA ARG A 77 16.73 27.16 7.85
C ARG A 77 16.74 25.97 6.89
N TRP A 78 16.52 24.75 7.41
CA TRP A 78 16.48 23.50 6.64
C TRP A 78 15.65 23.57 5.36
N TRP A 79 14.60 24.40 5.30
CA TRP A 79 13.75 24.55 4.13
C TRP A 79 14.46 25.21 2.93
N LEU A 80 15.55 25.95 3.16
CA LEU A 80 16.38 26.55 2.10
C LEU A 80 17.39 25.56 1.49
N VAL A 81 17.54 24.38 2.09
CA VAL A 81 18.45 23.33 1.61
C VAL A 81 17.77 22.61 0.44
N TRP A 82 17.75 23.26 -0.72
CA TRP A 82 16.97 22.84 -1.90
C TRP A 82 17.28 21.41 -2.35
N TRP A 83 18.54 20.96 -2.25
CA TRP A 83 18.96 19.62 -2.64
C TRP A 83 18.44 18.53 -1.69
N ALA A 84 18.11 18.86 -0.44
CA ALA A 84 17.60 17.90 0.53
C ALA A 84 16.17 17.45 0.19
N TRP A 85 15.37 18.28 -0.48
CA TRP A 85 14.00 17.96 -0.88
C TRP A 85 13.88 16.75 -1.82
N PRO A 86 14.56 16.70 -2.98
CA PRO A 86 14.48 15.53 -3.86
C PRO A 86 15.06 14.27 -3.20
N ILE A 87 16.11 14.39 -2.38
CA ILE A 87 16.66 13.24 -1.64
C ILE A 87 15.65 12.74 -0.60
N CYS A 88 15.03 13.64 0.16
CA CYS A 88 13.99 13.31 1.14
C CYS A 88 12.80 12.63 0.45
N PHE A 89 12.40 13.12 -0.74
CA PHE A 89 11.28 12.54 -1.49
C PHE A 89 11.59 11.11 -1.97
N VAL A 90 12.78 10.87 -2.51
CA VAL A 90 13.20 9.52 -2.94
C VAL A 90 13.33 8.58 -1.71
N ALA A 91 13.86 9.08 -0.60
CA ALA A 91 13.96 8.31 0.65
C ALA A 91 12.58 8.00 1.25
N ASP A 92 11.64 8.95 1.19
CA ASP A 92 10.26 8.75 1.64
C ASP A 92 9.54 7.72 0.75
N ASP A 93 9.70 7.78 -0.57
CA ASP A 93 9.13 6.78 -1.48
C ASP A 93 9.73 5.38 -1.26
N PHE A 94 11.02 5.29 -0.94
CA PHE A 94 11.65 4.04 -0.54
C PHE A 94 11.11 3.50 0.79
N ALA A 95 10.92 4.38 1.78
CA ALA A 95 10.28 4.01 3.05
C ALA A 95 8.83 3.53 2.83
N TYR A 96 8.09 4.23 1.96
CA TYR A 96 6.75 3.84 1.54
C TYR A 96 6.74 2.45 0.90
N TYR A 97 7.66 2.16 -0.03
CA TYR A 97 7.76 0.84 -0.68
C TYR A 97 7.84 -0.30 0.35
N TRP A 98 8.68 -0.14 1.39
CA TRP A 98 8.81 -1.16 2.44
C TRP A 98 7.59 -1.24 3.36
N ALA A 99 7.03 -0.08 3.75
CA ALA A 99 5.79 -0.03 4.51
C ALA A 99 4.66 -0.76 3.76
N HIS A 100 4.57 -0.52 2.45
CA HIS A 100 3.54 -1.08 1.58
C HIS A 100 3.76 -2.58 1.34
N ARG A 101 4.99 -3.00 1.03
CA ARG A 101 5.34 -4.42 0.90
C ARG A 101 5.03 -5.17 2.18
N LEU A 102 5.41 -4.67 3.36
CA LEU A 102 5.06 -5.30 4.63
C LEU A 102 3.55 -5.26 4.91
N GLY A 103 2.85 -4.23 4.44
CA GLY A 103 1.40 -4.17 4.37
C GLY A 103 0.77 -5.38 3.68
N HIS A 104 1.43 -5.98 2.70
CA HIS A 104 0.93 -7.20 2.03
C HIS A 104 1.55 -8.50 2.56
N ARG A 105 2.73 -8.42 3.18
CA ARG A 105 3.54 -9.59 3.56
C ARG A 105 3.49 -9.95 5.03
N VAL A 106 2.92 -9.09 5.88
CA VAL A 106 2.80 -9.32 7.32
C VAL A 106 1.38 -8.97 7.75
N ARG A 107 0.68 -9.94 8.36
CA ARG A 107 -0.74 -9.84 8.66
C ARG A 107 -1.12 -8.65 9.55
N TRP A 108 -0.24 -8.28 10.48
CA TRP A 108 -0.41 -7.08 11.31
C TRP A 108 -0.56 -5.79 10.49
N PHE A 109 0.35 -5.56 9.54
CA PHE A 109 0.30 -4.38 8.67
C PHE A 109 -0.81 -4.51 7.62
N TRP A 110 -1.09 -5.72 7.15
CA TRP A 110 -2.25 -6.00 6.28
C TRP A 110 -3.57 -5.60 6.91
N ALA A 111 -3.76 -5.83 8.20
CA ALA A 111 -5.00 -5.42 8.86
C ALA A 111 -5.23 -3.91 8.84
N ALA A 112 -4.16 -3.11 8.77
CA ALA A 112 -4.26 -1.66 8.57
C ALA A 112 -4.45 -1.25 7.11
N HIS A 113 -4.16 -2.13 6.16
CA HIS A 113 -4.06 -1.79 4.74
C HIS A 113 -5.17 -2.42 3.87
N VAL A 114 -5.73 -3.55 4.29
CA VAL A 114 -6.74 -4.33 3.56
C VAL A 114 -7.97 -3.52 3.13
N ASN A 115 -8.35 -2.49 3.90
CA ASN A 115 -9.47 -1.62 3.56
C ASN A 115 -9.21 -0.88 2.24
N HIS A 116 -7.97 -0.56 1.92
CA HIS A 116 -7.56 0.05 0.65
C HIS A 116 -7.89 -0.86 -0.55
N HIS A 117 -7.60 -2.16 -0.41
CA HIS A 117 -7.83 -3.17 -1.44
C HIS A 117 -9.26 -3.72 -1.48
N SER A 118 -10.08 -3.42 -0.48
CA SER A 118 -11.40 -4.06 -0.32
C SER A 118 -12.43 -3.74 -1.40
N SER A 119 -12.22 -2.69 -2.23
CA SER A 119 -13.15 -2.34 -3.30
C SER A 119 -13.02 -3.28 -4.50
N GLN A 120 -14.17 -3.72 -5.03
CA GLN A 120 -14.27 -4.44 -6.30
C GLN A 120 -14.42 -3.50 -7.51
N HIS A 121 -14.54 -2.18 -7.27
CA HIS A 121 -14.67 -1.14 -8.27
C HIS A 121 -13.43 -0.25 -8.24
N TYR A 122 -12.56 -0.38 -9.25
CA TYR A 122 -11.30 0.37 -9.28
C TYR A 122 -11.46 1.68 -10.05
N ASN A 123 -11.44 2.79 -9.31
CA ASN A 123 -11.56 4.15 -9.84
C ASN A 123 -10.91 5.13 -8.85
N LEU A 124 -10.90 6.43 -9.15
CA LEU A 124 -10.21 7.43 -8.33
C LEU A 124 -10.74 7.52 -6.90
N SER A 125 -11.99 7.11 -6.65
CA SER A 125 -12.50 7.05 -5.27
C SER A 125 -11.83 5.96 -4.44
N THR A 126 -11.33 4.88 -5.06
CA THR A 126 -10.59 3.79 -4.40
C THR A 126 -9.35 4.33 -3.67
N ALA A 127 -8.68 5.35 -4.24
CA ALA A 127 -7.54 6.02 -3.61
C ALA A 127 -7.86 6.60 -2.22
N LEU A 128 -9.12 6.94 -1.97
CA LEU A 128 -9.58 7.54 -0.71
C LEU A 128 -9.76 6.51 0.42
N ARG A 129 -9.63 5.21 0.13
CA ARG A 129 -9.70 4.14 1.15
C ARG A 129 -8.43 4.08 1.99
N GLN A 130 -8.12 5.17 2.69
CA GLN A 130 -6.94 5.32 3.53
C GLN A 130 -7.13 4.68 4.91
N SER A 131 -6.03 4.25 5.53
CA SER A 131 -6.06 3.53 6.80
C SER A 131 -6.55 4.40 7.96
N TRP A 132 -7.28 3.79 8.89
CA TRP A 132 -7.65 4.38 10.19
C TRP A 132 -6.71 3.92 11.30
N THR A 133 -6.09 2.75 11.13
CA THR A 133 -5.30 2.08 12.15
C THR A 133 -3.81 2.13 11.85
N GLY A 134 -3.37 2.95 10.88
CA GLY A 134 -1.96 3.07 10.49
C GLY A 134 -1.03 3.46 11.64
N PHE A 135 -1.48 4.37 12.52
CA PHE A 135 -0.73 4.72 13.73
C PHE A 135 -0.62 3.54 14.72
N PHE A 136 -1.73 2.85 14.98
CA PHE A 136 -1.75 1.65 15.83
C PHE A 136 -0.88 0.53 15.26
N ALA A 137 -0.87 0.38 13.94
CA ALA A 137 -0.02 -0.57 13.24
C ALA A 137 1.46 -0.14 13.19
N LEU A 138 1.81 1.02 13.76
CA LEU A 138 3.16 1.57 13.82
C LEU A 138 3.75 1.93 12.45
N GLY A 139 2.91 2.35 11.50
CA GLY A 139 3.35 2.76 10.16
C GLY A 139 4.38 3.90 10.16
N PHE A 140 4.37 4.75 11.18
CA PHE A 140 5.33 5.85 11.33
C PHE A 140 6.78 5.38 11.56
N ILE A 141 7.02 4.12 11.93
CA ILE A 141 8.38 3.58 12.15
C ILE A 141 9.17 3.58 10.84
N PHE A 142 8.52 3.37 9.69
CA PHE A 142 9.19 3.32 8.39
C PHE A 142 9.87 4.64 8.00
N THR A 143 9.35 5.77 8.49
CA THR A 143 9.91 7.11 8.23
C THR A 143 10.83 7.61 9.33
N MET A 144 10.93 6.92 10.48
CA MET A 144 11.86 7.30 11.56
C MET A 144 13.33 7.39 11.10
N PRO A 145 13.85 6.49 10.23
CA PRO A 145 15.21 6.62 9.74
C PRO A 145 15.49 7.97 9.06
N LEU A 146 14.51 8.55 8.35
CA LEU A 146 14.67 9.86 7.71
C LEU A 146 14.82 10.97 8.75
N VAL A 147 14.07 10.90 9.86
CA VAL A 147 14.19 11.85 10.98
C VAL A 147 15.58 11.76 11.61
N LEU A 148 16.05 10.54 11.86
CA LEU A 148 17.39 10.29 12.43
C LEU A 148 18.51 10.66 11.44
N LEU A 149 18.29 10.60 10.14
CA LEU A 149 19.22 11.13 9.14
C LEU A 149 19.24 12.67 9.12
N GLY A 150 18.30 13.36 9.78
CA GLY A 150 18.30 14.82 9.86
C GLY A 150 17.34 15.53 8.90
N PHE A 151 16.47 14.80 8.20
CA PHE A 151 15.36 15.44 7.52
C PHE A 151 14.36 15.95 8.57
N HIS A 152 14.08 17.25 8.52
CA HIS A 152 13.15 17.86 9.45
C HIS A 152 11.75 17.21 9.31
N PRO A 153 11.01 16.94 10.40
CA PRO A 153 9.71 16.25 10.33
C PRO A 153 8.70 16.90 9.37
N ALA A 154 8.69 18.24 9.29
CA ALA A 154 7.86 18.96 8.31
C ALA A 154 8.28 18.74 6.85
N MET A 155 9.59 18.58 6.54
CA MET A 155 10.05 18.23 5.19
C MET A 155 9.53 16.84 4.80
N ILE A 156 9.67 15.86 5.71
CA ILE A 156 9.18 14.49 5.51
C ILE A 156 7.66 14.52 5.27
N ALA A 157 6.88 15.22 6.09
CA ALA A 157 5.44 15.32 5.93
C ALA A 157 5.02 15.93 4.58
N ILE A 158 5.74 16.95 4.10
CA ILE A 158 5.47 17.57 2.79
C ILE A 158 5.83 16.62 1.64
N CYS A 159 6.99 15.97 1.70
CA CYS A 159 7.40 14.96 0.72
C CYS A 159 6.39 13.81 0.65
N HIS A 160 5.98 13.31 1.81
CA HIS A 160 4.96 12.27 1.92
C HIS A 160 3.62 12.73 1.34
N GLY A 161 3.24 13.99 1.54
CA GLY A 161 2.06 14.57 0.92
C GLY A 161 2.12 14.58 -0.62
N PHE A 162 3.27 14.92 -1.21
CA PHE A 162 3.48 14.81 -2.65
C PHE A 162 3.46 13.35 -3.13
N ASN A 163 3.98 12.42 -2.33
CA ASN A 163 3.93 10.99 -2.62
C ASN A 163 2.46 10.52 -2.72
N LEU A 164 1.64 10.85 -1.74
CA LEU A 164 0.21 10.50 -1.74
C LEU A 164 -0.56 11.16 -2.89
N ILE A 165 -0.24 12.40 -3.26
CA ILE A 165 -0.82 13.07 -4.43
C ILE A 165 -0.47 12.32 -5.72
N TYR A 166 0.77 11.87 -5.87
CA TYR A 166 1.16 11.06 -7.01
C TYR A 166 0.38 9.74 -7.05
N GLN A 167 0.22 9.08 -5.91
CA GLN A 167 -0.51 7.82 -5.83
C GLN A 167 -2.01 7.97 -6.14
N PHE A 168 -2.60 9.15 -5.96
CA PHE A 168 -4.02 9.35 -6.28
C PHE A 168 -4.35 9.05 -7.75
N TRP A 169 -3.62 9.66 -8.71
CA TRP A 169 -4.01 9.62 -10.12
C TRP A 169 -3.83 8.24 -10.77
N ILE A 170 -2.99 7.37 -10.20
CA ILE A 170 -2.78 6.01 -10.70
C ILE A 170 -3.94 5.05 -10.37
N HIS A 171 -4.91 5.46 -9.55
CA HIS A 171 -6.12 4.67 -9.26
C HIS A 171 -7.19 4.86 -10.33
N THR A 172 -6.93 4.38 -11.54
CA THR A 172 -7.89 4.54 -12.64
C THR A 172 -7.79 3.41 -13.65
N GLU A 173 -8.91 3.14 -14.31
CA GLU A 173 -8.96 2.33 -15.52
C GLU A 173 -9.15 3.17 -16.80
N ALA A 174 -9.24 4.49 -16.68
CA ALA A 174 -9.41 5.41 -17.80
C ALA A 174 -8.12 5.56 -18.63
N ILE A 175 -6.98 5.36 -17.98
CA ILE A 175 -5.66 5.40 -18.61
C ILE A 175 -5.16 3.96 -18.74
N GLY A 176 -4.85 3.53 -19.97
CA GLY A 176 -4.30 2.21 -20.26
C GLY A 176 -2.85 2.07 -19.78
N ARG A 177 -1.91 1.90 -20.72
CA ARG A 177 -0.48 1.90 -20.44
C ARG A 177 0.15 3.24 -20.78
N MET A 178 1.18 3.62 -20.03
CA MET A 178 1.99 4.81 -20.31
C MET A 178 3.15 4.45 -21.26
N PRO A 179 3.81 5.43 -21.91
CA PRO A 179 4.99 5.16 -22.73
C PRO A 179 6.05 4.37 -21.98
N ARG A 180 6.74 3.45 -22.68
CA ARG A 180 7.68 2.49 -22.07
C ARG A 180 8.77 3.14 -21.22
N TRP A 181 9.25 4.32 -21.59
CA TRP A 181 10.27 5.05 -20.82
C TRP A 181 9.72 5.56 -19.47
N PHE A 182 8.42 5.87 -19.41
CA PHE A 182 7.76 6.30 -18.19
C PHE A 182 7.49 5.10 -17.28
N GLU A 183 6.93 4.01 -17.83
CA GLU A 183 6.76 2.73 -17.12
C GLU A 183 8.08 2.07 -16.70
N ALA A 184 9.22 2.50 -17.28
CA ALA A 184 10.53 2.06 -16.84
C ALA A 184 10.86 2.54 -15.42
N VAL A 185 10.42 3.75 -15.04
CA VAL A 185 10.86 4.45 -13.82
C VAL A 185 9.71 4.74 -12.85
N MET A 186 8.53 5.04 -13.38
CA MET A 186 7.39 5.54 -12.63
C MET A 186 6.33 4.44 -12.41
N ASN A 187 5.68 4.46 -11.25
CA ASN A 187 4.45 3.71 -11.03
C ASN A 187 3.33 4.35 -11.85
N THR A 188 2.50 3.53 -12.49
CA THR A 188 1.52 3.96 -13.48
C THR A 188 0.17 3.29 -13.21
N PRO A 189 -0.92 3.73 -13.86
CA PRO A 189 -2.21 3.07 -13.72
C PRO A 189 -2.17 1.57 -14.05
N SER A 190 -1.41 1.15 -15.06
CA SER A 190 -1.24 -0.28 -15.42
C SER A 190 -0.56 -1.08 -14.32
N HIS A 191 0.54 -0.55 -13.75
CA HIS A 191 1.24 -1.18 -12.64
C HIS A 191 0.38 -1.25 -11.38
N HIS A 192 -0.37 -0.19 -11.07
CA HIS A 192 -1.19 -0.11 -9.86
C HIS A 192 -2.49 -0.91 -9.96
N ARG A 193 -3.06 -1.09 -11.17
CA ARG A 193 -4.14 -2.06 -11.37
C ARG A 193 -3.71 -3.49 -11.05
N VAL A 194 -2.49 -3.89 -11.47
CA VAL A 194 -1.91 -5.19 -11.10
C VAL A 194 -1.78 -5.31 -9.59
N HIS A 195 -1.32 -4.25 -8.92
CA HIS A 195 -1.20 -4.23 -7.46
C HIS A 195 -2.55 -4.48 -6.75
N HIS A 196 -3.64 -3.89 -7.26
CA HIS A 196 -4.99 -4.07 -6.71
C HIS A 196 -5.70 -5.35 -7.18
N ALA A 197 -5.07 -6.17 -8.01
CA ALA A 197 -5.69 -7.35 -8.57
C ALA A 197 -5.68 -8.54 -7.59
N THR A 198 -6.78 -9.29 -7.56
CA THR A 198 -6.88 -10.59 -6.87
C THR A 198 -6.60 -11.78 -7.79
N ASN A 199 -6.18 -11.54 -9.03
CA ASN A 199 -5.74 -12.59 -9.96
C ASN A 199 -4.52 -13.33 -9.38
N PRO A 200 -4.47 -14.68 -9.45
CA PRO A 200 -3.34 -15.44 -8.91
C PRO A 200 -1.96 -15.02 -9.43
N ARG A 201 -1.83 -14.51 -10.66
CA ARG A 201 -0.54 -13.99 -11.17
C ARG A 201 -0.07 -12.75 -10.39
N TYR A 202 -1.03 -11.90 -10.02
CA TYR A 202 -0.81 -10.52 -9.58
C TYR A 202 -0.79 -10.34 -8.06
N LEU A 203 -1.18 -11.36 -7.29
CA LEU A 203 -1.16 -11.30 -5.82
C LEU A 203 0.22 -10.93 -5.27
N ASP A 204 0.26 -9.94 -4.38
CA ASP A 204 1.46 -9.41 -3.72
C ASP A 204 2.54 -8.94 -4.74
N ARG A 205 2.14 -8.11 -5.72
CA ARG A 205 3.04 -7.49 -6.71
C ARG A 205 2.89 -5.97 -6.73
N ASN A 206 3.91 -5.28 -7.26
CA ASN A 206 3.91 -3.84 -7.53
C ASN A 206 3.60 -2.93 -6.32
N PHE A 207 4.46 -2.91 -5.31
CA PHE A 207 4.27 -2.13 -4.06
C PHE A 207 4.72 -0.67 -4.11
N ALA A 208 5.42 -0.23 -5.16
CA ALA A 208 5.94 1.13 -5.24
C ALA A 208 4.83 2.19 -5.14
N GLY A 209 5.11 3.30 -4.46
CA GLY A 209 4.21 4.46 -4.46
C GLY A 209 4.38 5.24 -5.76
N VAL A 210 5.58 5.82 -5.93
CA VAL A 210 5.91 6.70 -7.06
C VAL A 210 6.86 6.04 -8.04
N PHE A 211 7.95 5.42 -7.58
CA PHE A 211 8.98 4.88 -8.47
C PHE A 211 8.91 3.36 -8.57
N ILE A 212 8.44 2.82 -9.70
CA ILE A 212 8.36 1.36 -9.95
C ILE A 212 9.74 0.67 -9.95
N VAL A 213 10.82 1.45 -9.95
CA VAL A 213 12.20 0.95 -9.84
C VAL A 213 12.40 0.09 -8.59
N TRP A 214 11.69 0.36 -7.48
CA TRP A 214 11.80 -0.44 -6.27
C TRP A 214 11.28 -1.85 -6.49
N ASP A 215 10.13 -2.01 -7.14
CA ASP A 215 9.60 -3.33 -7.47
C ASP A 215 10.52 -4.13 -8.37
N LYS A 216 11.18 -3.46 -9.32
CA LYS A 216 12.16 -4.10 -10.22
C LYS A 216 13.43 -4.49 -9.47
N ALA A 217 13.92 -3.62 -8.59
CA ALA A 217 15.12 -3.87 -7.79
C ALA A 217 14.94 -5.01 -6.78
N PHE A 218 13.75 -5.12 -6.16
CA PHE A 218 13.46 -6.11 -5.12
C PHE A 218 12.57 -7.27 -5.58
N GLY A 219 12.41 -7.46 -6.89
CA GLY A 219 11.79 -8.65 -7.48
C GLY A 219 10.28 -8.79 -7.31
N SER A 220 9.57 -7.70 -6.99
CA SER A 220 8.11 -7.68 -6.84
C SER A 220 7.36 -7.15 -8.06
N PHE A 221 8.06 -6.77 -9.13
CA PHE A 221 7.45 -6.26 -10.36
C PHE A 221 6.73 -7.36 -11.15
N GLU A 222 5.50 -7.08 -11.58
CA GLU A 222 4.72 -7.88 -12.52
C GLU A 222 3.97 -6.94 -13.50
N PRO A 223 4.14 -7.09 -14.82
CA PRO A 223 3.45 -6.24 -15.78
C PRO A 223 1.98 -6.66 -15.98
N GLU A 224 1.11 -5.68 -16.25
CA GLU A 224 -0.27 -5.94 -16.68
C GLU A 224 -0.26 -6.63 -18.04
N ARG A 225 -1.07 -7.69 -18.21
CA ARG A 225 -1.16 -8.44 -19.47
C ARG A 225 -2.53 -8.29 -20.10
N ASP A 226 -2.55 -8.09 -21.42
CA ASP A 226 -3.79 -7.89 -22.18
C ASP A 226 -4.66 -9.16 -22.23
N ASP A 227 -4.05 -10.33 -22.05
CA ASP A 227 -4.74 -11.63 -22.05
C ASP A 227 -5.31 -12.03 -20.68
N GLU A 228 -5.14 -11.21 -19.64
CA GLU A 228 -5.66 -11.48 -18.30
C GLU A 228 -6.48 -10.29 -17.77
N PRO A 229 -7.82 -10.32 -17.91
CA PRO A 229 -8.68 -9.32 -17.30
C PRO A 229 -8.49 -9.27 -15.77
N ILE A 230 -8.31 -8.05 -15.27
CA ILE A 230 -8.10 -7.81 -13.83
C ILE A 230 -9.41 -7.97 -13.07
N ARG A 231 -9.33 -8.65 -11.92
CA ARG A 231 -10.38 -8.74 -10.91
C ARG A 231 -9.90 -8.02 -9.66
N TYR A 232 -10.68 -7.09 -9.15
CA TYR A 232 -10.32 -6.29 -7.97
C TYR A 232 -10.94 -6.85 -6.68
N GLY A 233 -10.61 -6.21 -5.57
CA GLY A 233 -11.04 -6.57 -4.23
C GLY A 233 -9.96 -7.38 -3.51
N ILE A 234 -10.41 -8.19 -2.56
CA ILE A 234 -9.54 -9.07 -1.76
C ILE A 234 -9.90 -10.53 -2.01
N VAL A 235 -8.95 -11.45 -1.79
CA VAL A 235 -9.10 -12.89 -2.05
C VAL A 235 -10.41 -13.47 -1.49
N LYS A 236 -10.84 -12.96 -0.32
CA LYS A 236 -12.17 -13.23 0.25
C LYS A 236 -12.96 -11.93 0.34
N GLN A 237 -13.84 -11.70 -0.64
CA GLN A 237 -14.65 -10.47 -0.72
C GLN A 237 -15.51 -10.25 0.54
N LEU A 238 -15.65 -9.00 0.95
CA LEU A 238 -16.39 -8.63 2.16
C LEU A 238 -17.91 -8.83 2.02
N GLY A 239 -18.45 -8.69 0.80
CA GLY A 239 -19.89 -8.81 0.53
C GLY A 239 -20.75 -7.70 1.16
N THR A 240 -20.16 -6.58 1.60
CA THR A 240 -20.86 -5.46 2.23
C THR A 240 -20.16 -4.13 1.96
N PHE A 241 -20.91 -3.03 2.01
CA PHE A 241 -20.42 -1.66 1.91
C PHE A 241 -20.25 -0.97 3.28
N HIS A 242 -20.37 -1.71 4.38
CA HIS A 242 -20.25 -1.15 5.72
C HIS A 242 -18.80 -0.70 6.01
N PHE A 243 -18.57 0.61 6.08
CA PHE A 243 -17.20 1.17 6.18
C PHE A 243 -16.46 0.72 7.44
N LEU A 244 -17.12 0.68 8.61
CA LEU A 244 -16.47 0.19 9.84
C LEU A 244 -16.04 -1.28 9.72
N TRP A 245 -16.85 -2.11 9.06
CA TRP A 245 -16.50 -3.51 8.85
C TRP A 245 -15.31 -3.60 7.89
N SER A 246 -15.30 -2.80 6.83
CA SER A 246 -14.18 -2.73 5.88
C SER A 246 -12.86 -2.38 6.57
N VAL A 247 -12.89 -1.49 7.57
CA VAL A 247 -11.72 -1.09 8.37
C VAL A 247 -11.32 -2.15 9.40
N PHE A 248 -12.28 -2.76 10.12
CA PHE A 248 -11.97 -3.56 11.31
C PHE A 248 -12.07 -5.10 11.13
N HIS A 249 -12.60 -5.60 10.01
CA HIS A 249 -12.83 -7.05 9.84
C HIS A 249 -11.55 -7.88 10.00
N GLU A 250 -10.42 -7.43 9.46
CA GLU A 250 -9.16 -8.19 9.54
C GLU A 250 -8.56 -8.15 10.94
N TRP A 251 -8.66 -7.02 11.66
CA TRP A 251 -8.32 -6.94 13.08
C TRP A 251 -9.12 -7.92 13.92
N ILE A 252 -10.44 -7.98 13.70
CA ILE A 252 -11.35 -8.91 14.38
C ILE A 252 -11.02 -10.37 14.01
N GLY A 253 -10.77 -10.64 12.73
CA GLY A 253 -10.39 -11.95 12.22
C GLY A 253 -9.07 -12.44 12.84
N MET A 254 -8.07 -11.57 12.91
CA MET A 254 -6.77 -11.85 13.51
C MET A 254 -6.90 -12.13 15.01
N GLY A 255 -7.67 -11.32 15.75
CA GLY A 255 -7.93 -11.55 17.17
C GLY A 255 -8.63 -12.89 17.44
N ARG A 256 -9.61 -13.27 16.61
CA ARG A 256 -10.29 -14.57 16.71
C ARG A 256 -9.35 -15.73 16.43
N ASP A 257 -8.46 -15.61 15.45
CA ASP A 257 -7.47 -16.63 15.13
C ASP A 257 -6.47 -16.81 16.29
N ILE A 258 -5.97 -15.70 16.86
CA ILE A 258 -5.05 -15.72 18.02
C ILE A 258 -5.73 -16.34 19.24
N ALA A 259 -7.01 -16.06 19.49
CA ALA A 259 -7.75 -16.62 20.60
C ALA A 259 -7.89 -18.14 20.51
N ARG A 260 -8.09 -18.68 19.30
CA ARG A 260 -8.29 -20.11 19.04
C ARG A 260 -6.99 -20.88 18.84
N ALA A 261 -5.90 -20.20 18.47
CA ALA A 261 -4.64 -20.85 18.15
C ALA A 261 -3.94 -21.44 19.39
N PRO A 262 -3.26 -22.59 19.24
CA PRO A 262 -2.30 -23.06 20.24
C PRO A 262 -1.26 -21.97 20.54
N TRP A 263 -0.82 -21.88 21.80
CA TRP A 263 0.03 -20.80 22.29
C TRP A 263 1.26 -20.53 21.40
N ARG A 264 1.92 -21.60 20.93
CA ARG A 264 3.13 -21.54 20.08
C ARG A 264 2.92 -20.86 18.72
N HIS A 265 1.66 -20.74 18.27
CA HIS A 265 1.30 -20.18 16.97
C HIS A 265 0.66 -18.78 17.05
N LYS A 266 0.40 -18.27 18.26
CA LYS A 266 -0.29 -16.98 18.43
C LYS A 266 0.47 -15.82 17.79
N LEU A 267 1.78 -15.75 18.00
CA LEU A 267 2.63 -14.72 17.39
C LEU A 267 2.69 -14.85 15.86
N SER A 268 2.61 -16.08 15.33
CA SER A 268 2.60 -16.32 13.89
C SER A 268 1.38 -15.68 13.20
N TYR A 269 0.23 -15.61 13.87
CA TYR A 269 -0.95 -14.93 13.33
C TYR A 269 -0.83 -13.40 13.30
N LEU A 270 0.18 -12.82 13.97
CA LEU A 270 0.51 -11.40 13.87
C LEU A 270 1.55 -11.16 12.77
N LEU A 271 2.61 -11.98 12.77
CA LEU A 271 3.84 -11.70 12.03
C LEU A 271 3.97 -12.40 10.68
N ARG A 272 3.25 -13.51 10.45
CA ARG A 272 3.29 -14.20 9.16
C ARG A 272 2.37 -13.55 8.15
N GLU A 273 2.57 -13.96 6.90
CA GLU A 273 1.84 -13.50 5.74
C GLU A 273 0.31 -13.71 5.85
N PRO A 274 -0.52 -12.82 5.29
CA PRO A 274 -1.95 -13.02 5.20
C PRO A 274 -2.30 -14.38 4.57
N GLY A 275 -3.31 -15.04 5.13
CA GLY A 275 -3.71 -16.38 4.70
C GLY A 275 -2.93 -17.52 5.35
N TRP A 276 -1.88 -17.25 6.13
CA TRP A 276 -1.22 -18.30 6.92
C TRP A 276 -2.14 -18.89 7.99
N SER A 277 -2.06 -20.20 8.20
CA SER A 277 -2.77 -20.92 9.27
C SER A 277 -1.94 -22.10 9.77
N HIS A 278 -1.92 -22.30 11.09
CA HIS A 278 -1.13 -23.37 11.73
C HIS A 278 -1.57 -24.81 11.36
N ASP A 279 -2.79 -24.98 10.86
CA ASP A 279 -3.41 -26.25 10.49
C ASP A 279 -3.50 -26.46 8.96
N GLY A 280 -2.98 -25.50 8.17
CA GLY A 280 -3.07 -25.56 6.70
C GLY A 280 -4.48 -25.37 6.13
N SER A 281 -5.46 -24.90 6.92
CA SER A 281 -6.84 -24.67 6.46
C SER A 281 -7.00 -23.49 5.49
N ARG A 282 -5.96 -22.66 5.34
CA ARG A 282 -5.94 -21.46 4.49
C ARG A 282 -4.70 -21.43 3.63
N GLU A 283 -4.75 -20.58 2.60
CA GLU A 283 -3.66 -20.39 1.67
C GLU A 283 -3.21 -18.94 1.69
N THR A 284 -1.89 -18.77 1.64
CA THR A 284 -1.25 -17.48 1.42
C THR A 284 -1.30 -17.11 -0.07
N SER A 285 -1.06 -15.84 -0.39
CA SER A 285 -0.88 -15.40 -1.78
C SER A 285 0.12 -16.28 -2.52
N ASP A 286 1.28 -16.57 -1.93
CA ASP A 286 2.34 -17.40 -2.53
C ASP A 286 1.84 -18.81 -2.87
N MET A 287 1.10 -19.45 -1.95
CA MET A 287 0.52 -20.77 -2.19
C MET A 287 -0.47 -20.75 -3.35
N ILE A 288 -1.30 -19.70 -3.43
CA ILE A 288 -2.27 -19.50 -4.51
C ILE A 288 -1.53 -19.32 -5.86
N ARG A 289 -0.49 -18.47 -5.90
CA ARG A 289 0.31 -18.25 -7.12
C ARG A 289 1.02 -19.52 -7.57
N ALA A 290 1.68 -20.22 -6.64
CA ALA A 290 2.43 -21.44 -6.93
C ALA A 290 1.50 -22.54 -7.48
N ARG A 291 0.29 -22.68 -6.92
CA ARG A 291 -0.72 -23.62 -7.42
C ARG A 291 -1.20 -23.23 -8.82
N TRP A 292 -1.48 -21.97 -9.05
CA TRP A 292 -1.91 -21.48 -10.36
C TRP A 292 -0.82 -21.66 -11.43
N ALA A 293 0.45 -21.38 -11.10
CA ALA A 293 1.58 -21.56 -12.01
C ALA A 293 1.74 -23.03 -12.42
N ARG A 294 1.61 -23.97 -11.47
CA ARG A 294 1.61 -25.42 -11.75
C ARG A 294 0.50 -25.84 -12.71
N ARG A 295 -0.70 -25.28 -12.57
CA ARG A 295 -1.85 -25.60 -13.45
C ARG A 295 -1.73 -24.97 -14.84
N SER A 296 -1.11 -23.81 -14.93
CA SER A 296 -1.05 -23.00 -16.16
C SER A 296 0.22 -23.24 -16.99
N GLY A 297 1.12 -24.13 -16.54
CA GLY A 297 2.40 -24.38 -17.20
C GLY A 297 3.38 -23.20 -17.16
N GLN A 298 3.17 -22.23 -16.26
CA GLN A 298 4.02 -21.05 -16.15
C GLN A 298 5.22 -21.29 -15.21
N PRO A 299 6.39 -20.70 -15.51
CA PRO A 299 7.57 -20.82 -14.66
C PRO A 299 7.29 -20.24 -13.26
N ARG A 300 7.76 -20.92 -12.22
CA ARG A 300 7.67 -20.43 -10.83
C ARG A 300 8.47 -19.12 -10.67
N PRO A 301 7.99 -18.15 -9.87
CA PRO A 301 8.76 -16.97 -9.52
C PRO A 301 10.11 -17.34 -8.87
N LEU A 302 11.13 -16.51 -9.06
CA LEU A 302 12.51 -16.75 -8.58
C LEU A 302 12.62 -16.88 -7.04
N GLU A 303 11.75 -16.21 -6.27
CA GLU A 303 11.72 -16.27 -4.80
C GLU A 303 11.20 -17.62 -4.25
N ASP A 304 10.55 -18.46 -5.07
CA ASP A 304 9.93 -19.74 -4.66
C ASP A 304 10.78 -20.98 -5.01
N ARG A 305 12.07 -20.81 -5.32
CA ARG A 305 12.97 -21.96 -5.52
C ARG A 305 13.32 -22.54 -4.14
N PRO A 306 12.95 -23.80 -3.81
CA PRO A 306 13.43 -24.43 -2.59
C PRO A 306 14.97 -24.47 -2.62
N GLU A 307 15.62 -24.21 -1.49
CA GLU A 307 17.05 -24.51 -1.34
C GLU A 307 17.29 -25.96 -1.78
N PRO A 308 18.33 -26.22 -2.60
CA PRO A 308 18.69 -27.59 -2.94
C PRO A 308 18.91 -28.38 -1.64
N PRO A 309 18.53 -29.67 -1.60
CA PRO A 309 18.73 -30.49 -0.41
C PRO A 309 20.20 -30.41 0.01
N ARG A 310 20.46 -29.97 1.24
CA ARG A 310 21.80 -30.11 1.82
C ARG A 310 22.09 -31.60 1.86
N GLU A 311 22.96 -32.07 0.98
CA GLU A 311 23.51 -33.41 1.03
C GLU A 311 24.08 -33.61 2.43
N ARG A 312 23.41 -34.44 3.23
CA ARG A 312 24.02 -34.96 4.45
C ARG A 312 25.16 -35.84 3.96
N ARG A 313 26.38 -35.30 4.02
CA ARG A 313 27.57 -36.15 4.02
C ARG A 313 27.46 -37.03 5.25
N LEU A 314 27.14 -38.30 5.02
CA LEU A 314 27.38 -39.34 5.98
C LEU A 314 28.91 -39.46 6.10
N SER A 315 29.44 -39.03 7.25
CA SER A 315 30.76 -39.40 7.74
C SER A 315 30.57 -40.27 8.97
#